data_AF-A0A1Q7HAR8-F1
#
_entry.id   AF-A0A1Q7HAR8-F1
#
_cell.length_a   1.000
_cell.length_b   1.000
_cell.length_c   1.000
_cell.angle_alpha   90.00
_cell.angle_beta   90.00
_cell.angle_gamma   90.00
#
_symmetry.space_group_name_H-M   'P 1'
#
loop_
_entity.id
_entity.type
_entity.pdbx_description
1 polymer ?
#
loop_
_entity_poly.entity_id
_entity_poly.type
_entity_poly.pdbx_seq_one_letter_code
_entity_poly.pdbx_strand_id
1 'polypeptide(L)'
;MRFFCTTRAIPTCRSAATIGREILLERPETGVIYVPVGDSALIRGVASAAKHLRPASRIVGVVAERGPAYYLSWQRGRVVETASADTIADGLAVRRPLAPNVAAIGELVDEMRLGERRRVAHGDRVFSHGTNRSWRSPPRPLPWPRC
;
A
#
# COMPACT_ATOMS: atom_id res chain seq x y z
N MET A 1 10.76 4.69 20.96
CA MET A 1 10.42 4.13 19.64
C MET A 1 9.97 5.27 18.72
N ARG A 2 10.77 5.66 17.72
CA ARG A 2 10.40 6.70 16.74
C ARG A 2 10.26 6.04 15.37
N PHE A 3 9.03 5.92 14.87
CA PHE A 3 8.77 5.56 13.47
C PHE A 3 9.22 6.72 12.58
N PHE A 4 10.32 6.54 11.88
CA PHE A 4 10.85 7.50 10.90
C PHE A 4 10.40 7.08 9.50
N CYS A 5 9.24 7.58 9.07
CA CYS A 5 8.95 7.70 7.65
C CYS A 5 9.76 8.93 7.18
N THR A 6 10.89 8.69 6.51
CA THR A 6 11.90 9.72 6.18
C THR A 6 11.41 10.75 5.16
N THR A 7 10.35 10.44 4.42
CA THR A 7 9.67 11.43 3.59
C THR A 7 8.79 12.32 4.46
N ARG A 8 9.08 13.63 4.43
CA ARG A 8 8.30 14.77 4.95
C ARG A 8 6.86 14.87 4.39
N ALA A 9 6.35 13.80 3.80
CA ALA A 9 5.10 13.68 3.08
C ALA A 9 4.10 12.81 3.87
N ILE A 10 3.08 13.50 4.39
CA ILE A 10 1.72 13.03 4.68
C ILE A 10 1.57 12.16 5.95
N PRO A 11 0.78 12.60 6.97
CA PRO A 11 0.51 11.83 8.20
C PRO A 11 -0.14 10.45 7.96
N THR A 12 -0.81 10.27 6.82
CA THR A 12 -1.49 9.01 6.44
C THR A 12 -0.56 7.80 6.38
N CYS A 13 0.69 7.96 5.93
CA CYS A 13 1.64 6.84 5.86
C CYS A 13 2.01 6.31 7.26
N ARG A 14 2.00 7.19 8.27
CA ARG A 14 2.31 6.82 9.66
C ARG A 14 1.23 5.92 10.26
N SER A 15 -0.03 6.25 9.99
CA SER A 15 -1.15 5.42 10.41
C SER A 15 -1.12 4.06 9.71
N ALA A 16 -0.79 4.01 8.42
CA ALA A 16 -0.65 2.75 7.68
C ALA A 16 0.52 1.86 8.17
N ALA A 17 1.54 2.44 8.81
CA ALA A 17 2.66 1.67 9.37
C ALA A 17 2.24 0.78 10.55
N THR A 18 1.14 1.09 11.25
CA THR A 18 0.65 0.23 12.34
C THR A 18 0.18 -1.11 11.80
N ILE A 19 -0.43 -1.14 10.61
CA ILE A 19 -0.89 -2.36 9.94
C ILE A 19 0.31 -3.29 9.67
N GLY A 20 1.39 -2.76 9.09
CA GLY A 20 2.59 -3.58 8.81
C GLY A 20 3.24 -4.11 10.09
N ARG A 21 3.20 -3.32 11.18
CA ARG A 21 3.68 -3.75 12.49
C ARG A 21 2.82 -4.87 13.06
N GLU A 22 1.50 -4.72 13.05
CA GLU A 22 0.56 -5.72 13.58
C GLU A 22 0.70 -7.05 12.86
N ILE A 23 0.80 -7.04 11.52
CA ILE A 23 1.04 -8.25 10.71
C ILE A 23 2.30 -9.00 11.19
N LEU A 24 3.41 -8.29 11.41
CA LEU A 24 4.67 -8.92 11.81
C LEU A 24 4.76 -9.25 13.30
N LEU A 25 3.96 -8.60 14.15
CA LEU A 25 3.84 -8.99 15.56
C LEU A 25 3.04 -10.28 15.69
N GLU A 26 1.96 -10.43 14.91
CA GLU A 26 1.16 -11.66 14.90
C GLU A 26 1.86 -12.81 14.16
N ARG A 27 2.60 -12.50 13.09
CA ARG A 27 3.33 -13.48 12.27
C ARG A 27 4.73 -13.00 11.90
N PRO A 28 5.71 -13.15 12.81
CA PRO A 28 7.10 -12.74 12.58
C PRO A 28 7.78 -13.43 11.39
N GLU A 29 7.29 -14.60 10.98
CA GLU A 29 7.81 -15.41 9.88
C GLU A 29 7.34 -14.96 8.48
N THR A 30 6.49 -13.94 8.39
CA THR A 30 5.87 -13.49 7.13
C THR A 30 6.90 -13.17 6.06
N GLY A 31 6.99 -14.02 5.04
CA GLY A 31 7.95 -13.90 3.94
C GLY A 31 7.57 -12.86 2.89
N VAL A 32 6.28 -12.74 2.56
CA VAL A 32 5.78 -11.87 1.50
C VAL A 32 4.50 -11.15 1.97
N ILE A 33 4.40 -9.85 1.70
CA ILE A 33 3.24 -9.01 2.01
C ILE A 33 2.72 -8.38 0.72
N TYR A 34 1.50 -8.73 0.33
CA TYR A 34 0.83 -8.12 -0.81
C TYR A 34 0.03 -6.89 -0.35
N VAL A 35 0.26 -5.74 -1.00
CA VAL A 35 -0.39 -4.48 -0.62
C VAL A 35 -0.98 -3.80 -1.86
N PRO A 36 -2.27 -3.44 -1.87
CA PRO A 36 -2.84 -2.68 -2.98
C PRO A 36 -2.25 -1.27 -3.06
N VAL A 37 -2.04 -0.78 -4.27
CA VAL A 37 -1.36 0.49 -4.54
C VAL A 37 -2.31 1.45 -5.24
N GLY A 38 -2.84 2.39 -4.45
CA GLY A 38 -3.58 3.55 -4.92
C GLY A 38 -2.74 4.81 -4.79
N ASP A 39 -3.04 5.66 -3.81
CA ASP A 39 -2.24 6.85 -3.47
C ASP A 39 -0.82 6.56 -2.92
N SER A 40 -0.50 5.27 -2.76
CA SER A 40 0.73 4.69 -2.18
C SER A 40 0.96 4.89 -0.68
N ALA A 41 0.04 5.51 0.06
CA ALA A 41 0.23 5.73 1.49
C ALA A 41 0.27 4.41 2.27
N LEU A 42 -0.60 3.47 1.90
CA LEU A 42 -0.68 2.15 2.53
C LEU A 42 0.61 1.33 2.32
N ILE A 43 1.02 1.14 1.07
CA ILE A 43 2.22 0.34 0.76
C ILE A 43 3.48 0.94 1.36
N ARG A 44 3.63 2.27 1.36
CA ARG A 44 4.80 2.92 1.97
C ARG A 44 4.82 2.76 3.49
N GLY A 45 3.67 2.90 4.15
CA GLY A 45 3.56 2.66 5.59
C GLY A 45 3.89 1.22 5.98
N VAL A 46 3.23 0.26 5.32
CA VAL A 46 3.44 -1.18 5.55
C VAL A 46 4.87 -1.60 5.23
N ALA A 47 5.40 -1.19 4.07
CA ALA A 47 6.77 -1.51 3.68
C ALA A 47 7.80 -0.91 4.63
N SER A 48 7.61 0.35 5.06
CA SER A 48 8.51 0.96 6.04
C SER A 48 8.52 0.17 7.34
N ALA A 49 7.37 -0.16 7.92
CA ALA A 49 7.30 -0.97 9.13
C ALA A 49 7.94 -2.35 8.94
N ALA A 50 7.64 -3.00 7.80
CA ALA A 50 8.16 -4.32 7.50
C ALA A 50 9.68 -4.32 7.32
N LYS A 51 10.25 -3.39 6.55
CA LYS A 51 11.70 -3.29 6.35
C LYS A 51 12.45 -2.95 7.65
N HIS A 52 11.82 -2.25 8.59
CA HIS A 52 12.40 -1.98 9.91
C HIS A 52 12.36 -3.20 10.86
N LEU A 53 11.25 -3.94 10.88
CA LEU A 53 11.07 -5.08 11.80
C LEU A 53 11.70 -6.36 11.26
N ARG A 54 11.60 -6.58 9.95
CA ARG A 54 12.10 -7.75 9.24
C ARG A 54 12.51 -7.38 7.80
N PRO A 55 13.75 -6.92 7.59
CA PRO A 55 14.26 -6.55 6.27
C PRO A 55 14.11 -7.66 5.20
N ALA A 56 14.10 -8.93 5.63
CA ALA A 56 13.93 -10.10 4.76
C ALA A 56 12.49 -10.28 4.21
N SER A 57 11.50 -9.54 4.73
CA SER A 57 10.13 -9.60 4.19
C SER A 57 10.07 -8.88 2.84
N ARG A 58 9.49 -9.56 1.86
CA ARG A 58 9.24 -9.04 0.52
C ARG A 58 7.92 -8.30 0.46
N ILE A 59 7.90 -7.13 -0.14
CA ILE A 59 6.71 -6.32 -0.36
C ILE A 59 6.33 -6.36 -1.83
N VAL A 60 5.10 -6.81 -2.10
CA VAL A 60 4.55 -6.88 -3.45
C VAL A 60 3.39 -5.91 -3.57
N GLY A 61 3.54 -4.89 -4.42
CA GLY A 61 2.46 -3.96 -4.71
C GLY A 61 1.49 -4.51 -5.75
N VAL A 62 0.20 -4.36 -5.52
CA VAL A 62 -0.86 -4.74 -6.47
C VAL A 62 -1.55 -3.50 -7.00
N VAL A 63 -1.37 -3.23 -8.30
CA VAL A 63 -1.91 -2.05 -8.99
C VAL A 63 -3.07 -2.49 -9.88
N ALA A 64 -4.11 -1.68 -10.00
CA ALA A 64 -5.21 -1.98 -10.92
C ALA A 64 -4.73 -1.93 -12.37
N GLU A 65 -5.03 -2.96 -13.16
CA GLU A 65 -4.63 -3.03 -14.58
C GLU A 65 -5.12 -1.82 -15.39
N ARG A 66 -6.35 -1.37 -15.12
CA ARG A 66 -6.97 -0.21 -15.77
C ARG A 66 -6.59 1.13 -15.14
N GLY A 67 -5.69 1.15 -14.17
CA GLY A 67 -5.09 2.36 -13.58
C GLY A 67 -3.60 2.18 -13.32
N PRO A 68 -2.77 1.90 -14.35
CA PRO A 68 -1.42 1.37 -14.17
C PRO A 68 -0.37 2.46 -13.88
N ALA A 69 -0.76 3.69 -13.53
CA ALA A 69 0.18 4.82 -13.47
C ALA A 69 1.34 4.58 -12.47
N TYR A 70 1.05 4.03 -11.29
CA TYR A 70 2.10 3.68 -10.32
C TYR A 70 2.94 2.48 -10.76
N TYR A 71 2.36 1.49 -11.43
CA TYR A 71 3.10 0.35 -11.99
C TYR A 71 4.12 0.83 -13.04
N LEU A 72 3.66 1.64 -13.99
CA LEU A 72 4.50 2.21 -15.04
C LEU A 72 5.56 3.15 -14.47
N SER A 73 5.20 3.94 -13.46
CA SER A 73 6.14 4.87 -12.81
C SER A 73 7.25 4.14 -12.06
N TRP A 74 6.90 3.07 -11.34
CA TRP A 74 7.86 2.23 -10.64
C TRP A 74 8.83 1.56 -11.64
N GLN A 75 8.29 0.98 -12.72
CA GLN A 75 9.11 0.32 -13.74
C GLN A 75 10.09 1.29 -14.44
N ARG A 76 9.67 2.55 -14.65
CA ARG A 76 10.52 3.57 -15.31
C ARG A 76 11.38 4.38 -14.34
N GLY A 77 11.24 4.21 -13.03
CA GLY A 77 11.92 5.01 -12.01
C GLY A 77 11.57 6.51 -12.03
N ARG A 78 10.50 6.91 -12.71
CA ARG A 78 10.06 8.30 -12.86
C ARG A 78 8.54 8.37 -13.01
N VAL A 79 7.95 9.53 -12.72
CA VAL A 79 6.51 9.72 -12.87
C VAL A 79 6.08 9.46 -14.31
N VAL A 80 5.09 8.57 -14.46
CA VAL A 80 4.36 8.28 -15.69
C VAL A 80 2.90 8.54 -15.42
N GLU A 81 2.32 9.47 -16.18
CA GLU A 81 0.91 9.80 -16.11
C GLU A 81 0.12 8.94 -17.12
N THR A 82 -1.09 8.52 -16.76
CA THR A 82 -2.00 7.81 -17.66
C THR A 82 -3.19 8.67 -18.01
N ALA A 83 -3.69 8.57 -19.24
CA ALA A 83 -4.82 9.36 -19.73
C ALA A 83 -6.11 9.08 -18.93
N SER A 84 -6.31 7.82 -18.55
CA SER A 84 -7.45 7.36 -17.75
C SER A 84 -7.00 6.41 -16.63
N ALA A 85 -7.90 6.24 -15.66
CA ALA A 85 -7.83 5.21 -14.64
C ALA A 85 -9.24 4.63 -14.47
N ASP A 86 -9.63 3.72 -15.37
CA ASP A 86 -10.98 3.18 -15.47
C ASP A 86 -11.11 1.90 -14.63
N THR A 87 -11.13 2.05 -13.31
CA THR A 87 -11.25 0.93 -12.38
C THR A 87 -12.43 1.14 -11.43
N ILE A 88 -13.13 0.05 -11.11
CA ILE A 88 -14.20 0.06 -10.09
C ILE A 88 -13.65 0.34 -8.67
N ALA A 89 -12.34 0.25 -8.49
CA ALA A 89 -11.66 0.56 -7.25
C ALA A 89 -11.22 2.02 -7.27
N ASP A 90 -12.12 2.94 -6.90
CA ASP A 90 -11.87 4.38 -6.91
C ASP A 90 -10.60 4.77 -6.13
N GLY A 91 -10.32 4.06 -5.03
CA GLY A 91 -9.11 4.25 -4.22
C GLY A 91 -7.80 3.86 -4.92
N LEU A 92 -7.87 3.14 -6.06
CA LEU A 92 -6.73 2.74 -6.90
C LEU A 92 -6.69 3.51 -8.24
N ALA A 93 -7.67 4.38 -8.50
CA ALA A 93 -7.84 5.10 -9.76
C ALA A 93 -6.88 6.31 -9.87
N VAL A 94 -5.57 6.09 -9.74
CA VAL A 94 -4.58 7.16 -9.81
C VAL A 94 -4.08 7.33 -11.24
N ARG A 95 -4.26 8.54 -11.78
CA ARG A 95 -3.76 8.94 -13.12
C ARG A 95 -2.38 9.60 -13.07
N ARG A 96 -2.10 10.35 -12.00
CA ARG A 96 -0.89 11.16 -11.84
C ARG A 96 -0.19 10.84 -10.53
N PRO A 97 0.82 9.96 -10.54
CA PRO A 97 1.65 9.66 -9.39
C PRO A 97 2.44 10.89 -8.94
N LEU A 98 2.73 10.97 -7.64
CA LEU A 98 3.61 12.01 -7.12
C LEU A 98 5.06 11.53 -7.16
N ALA A 99 5.97 12.37 -7.69
CA ALA A 99 7.40 12.06 -7.75
C ALA A 99 8.01 11.56 -6.43
N PRO A 100 7.77 12.18 -5.25
CA PRO A 100 8.30 11.66 -3.98
C PRO A 100 7.74 10.29 -3.60
N ASN A 101 6.51 9.98 -4.03
CA ASN A 101 5.91 8.67 -3.79
C ASN A 101 6.54 7.61 -4.68
N VAL A 102 6.76 7.92 -5.96
CA VAL A 102 7.43 7.02 -6.91
C VAL A 102 8.85 6.68 -6.43
N ALA A 103 9.60 7.68 -5.96
CA ALA A 103 10.93 7.46 -5.38
C ALA A 103 10.88 6.53 -4.16
N ALA A 104 10.01 6.82 -3.18
CA ALA A 104 9.89 6.00 -1.97
C ALA A 104 9.43 4.57 -2.25
N ILE A 105 8.54 4.36 -3.23
CA ILE A 105 8.11 3.02 -3.65
C ILE A 105 9.28 2.27 -4.28
N GLY A 106 10.11 2.93 -5.10
CA GLY A 106 11.29 2.33 -5.71
C GLY A 106 12.32 1.81 -4.70
N GLU A 107 12.40 2.45 -3.52
CA GLU A 107 13.31 2.01 -2.44
C GLU A 107 12.72 0.89 -1.56
N LEU A 108 11.40 0.87 -1.38
CA LEU A 108 10.73 0.04 -0.38
C LEU A 108 10.06 -1.23 -0.93
N VAL A 109 9.65 -1.21 -2.21
CA VAL A 109 8.84 -2.26 -2.83
C VAL A 109 9.71 -3.14 -3.71
N ASP A 110 9.68 -4.45 -3.42
CA ASP A 110 10.51 -5.43 -4.11
C ASP A 110 9.91 -5.85 -5.47
N GLU A 111 8.57 -5.83 -5.61
CA GLU A 111 7.87 -6.24 -6.82
C GLU A 111 6.54 -5.51 -6.99
N MET A 112 6.13 -5.23 -8.23
CA MET A 112 4.80 -4.71 -8.56
C MET A 112 4.07 -5.67 -9.52
N ARG A 113 2.79 -5.91 -9.27
CA ARG A 113 1.89 -6.72 -10.10
C ARG A 113 0.65 -5.96 -10.52
N LEU A 114 0.20 -6.17 -11.74
CA LEU A 114 -1.10 -5.72 -12.22
C LEU A 114 -2.16 -6.73 -11.79
N GLY A 115 -3.25 -6.25 -11.17
CA GLY A 115 -4.40 -7.06 -10.81
C GLY A 115 -5.52 -6.91 -11.83
N GLU A 116 -5.91 -8.02 -12.47
CA GLU A 116 -7.11 -8.10 -13.31
C GLU A 116 -8.39 -8.19 -12.45
N ARG A 117 -9.53 -7.85 -13.06
CA ARG A 117 -10.93 -7.84 -12.56
C ARG A 117 -11.40 -9.08 -11.77
N ARG A 118 -10.62 -10.17 -11.68
CA ARG A 118 -10.98 -11.38 -10.95
C ARG A 118 -9.72 -12.16 -10.58
N ARG A 119 -9.44 -12.30 -9.28
CA ARG A 119 -8.34 -13.04 -8.62
C ARG A 119 -7.07 -12.21 -8.32
N VAL A 120 -6.96 -11.79 -7.06
CA VAL A 120 -5.75 -12.13 -6.30
C VAL A 120 -6.01 -13.54 -5.76
N ALA A 121 -5.75 -14.58 -6.56
CA ALA A 121 -5.92 -15.96 -6.11
C ALA A 121 -4.68 -16.81 -6.41
N HIS A 122 -4.03 -17.14 -5.29
CA HIS A 122 -3.33 -18.39 -4.97
C HIS A 122 -1.88 -18.61 -5.41
N GLY A 123 -1.05 -18.70 -4.38
CA GLY A 123 0.34 -19.12 -4.34
C GLY A 123 1.01 -18.37 -3.19
N ASP A 124 1.06 -18.98 -2.01
CA ASP A 124 1.34 -18.40 -0.67
C ASP A 124 0.09 -17.83 0.02
N ARG A 125 -0.12 -18.23 1.28
CA ARG A 125 -1.34 -17.97 2.07
C ARG A 125 -1.59 -16.47 2.23
N VAL A 126 -2.33 -15.87 1.30
CA VAL A 126 -3.00 -14.59 1.51
C VAL A 126 -4.12 -14.85 2.54
N PHE A 127 -3.84 -14.54 3.80
CA PHE A 127 -4.84 -14.62 4.86
C PHE A 127 -5.90 -13.54 4.64
N SER A 128 -7.00 -13.91 3.99
CA SER A 128 -8.29 -13.23 4.13
C SER A 128 -9.15 -14.03 5.12
N HIS A 129 -9.00 -13.79 6.42
CA HIS A 129 -10.02 -14.17 7.41
C HIS A 129 -10.73 -12.89 7.86
N GLY A 130 -11.99 -12.77 7.45
CA GLY A 130 -12.83 -11.62 7.75
C GLY A 130 -14.11 -11.64 6.93
N THR A 131 -14.91 -12.69 7.05
CA THR A 131 -16.32 -12.63 6.67
C THR A 131 -17.02 -11.63 7.61
N ASN A 132 -17.16 -10.37 7.19
CA ASN A 132 -18.19 -9.48 7.75
C ASN A 132 -18.89 -8.72 6.64
N ARG A 133 -20.07 -9.22 6.25
CA ARG A 133 -21.07 -8.48 5.50
C ARG A 133 -21.72 -7.46 6.44
N SER A 134 -21.10 -6.31 6.67
CA SER A 134 -21.80 -5.10 7.14
C SER A 134 -20.88 -3.88 7.14
N TRP A 135 -20.69 -3.27 5.97
CA TRP A 135 -20.23 -1.88 5.92
C TRP A 135 -21.42 -0.98 6.26
N ARG A 136 -21.56 -0.61 7.54
CA ARG A 136 -22.30 0.59 7.95
C ARG A 136 -21.28 1.65 8.32
N SER A 137 -21.46 2.87 7.80
CA SER A 137 -20.62 4.01 8.13
C SER A 137 -20.59 4.23 9.66
N PRO A 138 -19.42 4.39 10.29
CA PRO A 138 -19.37 4.78 11.69
C PRO A 138 -19.98 6.19 11.85
N PRO A 139 -20.69 6.49 12.95
CA PRO A 139 -21.15 7.84 13.23
C PRO A 139 -19.95 8.78 13.44
N ARG A 140 -20.18 10.07 13.12
CA ARG A 140 -19.21 11.17 12.97
C ARG A 140 -17.93 11.09 13.82
N PRO A 141 -16.76 11.49 13.28
CA PRO A 141 -15.51 11.47 14.03
C PRO A 141 -15.56 12.44 15.22
N LEU A 142 -15.15 11.93 16.39
CA LEU A 142 -14.90 12.72 17.59
C LEU A 142 -13.73 13.70 17.34
N PRO A 143 -13.74 14.88 17.98
CA PRO A 143 -12.71 15.89 17.78
C PRO A 143 -11.38 15.43 18.41
N TRP A 144 -10.33 15.35 17.59
CA TRP A 144 -8.97 15.06 18.05
C TRP A 144 -8.35 16.29 18.72
N PRO A 145 -7.67 16.14 19.87
CA PRO A 145 -6.89 17.23 20.45
C PRO A 145 -5.73 17.57 19.52
N ARG A 146 -5.53 18.86 19.30
CA ARG A 146 -4.49 19.43 18.43
C ARG A 146 -3.10 19.10 18.99
N CYS A 147 -2.18 18.72 18.11
CA CYS A 147 -0.74 18.84 18.38
C CYS A 147 -0.32 20.31 18.43
#